data_AF-A0A7V9FAQ8-F1
#
_entry.id   AF-A0A7V9FAQ8-F1
#
_cell.length_a   1.000
_cell.length_b   1.000
_cell.length_c   1.000
_cell.angle_alpha   90.00
_cell.angle_beta   90.00
_cell.angle_gamma   90.00
#
_symmetry.space_group_name_H-M   'P 1'
#
loop_
_entity.id
_entity.type
_entity.pdbx_description
1 polymer ?
#
loop_
_entity_poly.entity_id
_entity_poly.type
_entity_poly.pdbx_seq_one_letter_code
_entity_poly.pdbx_strand_id
1 'polypeptide(L)'
;MHYYRLVRVDGPQRSWEAETTTYFDSLDDADQREIVAFHWRPDRRSPLTEPHLHLGPGARVGYERLHRAHIPTGQITIQDVLLLAINDLGVDPLIDRETALQTRTETRA
;
A
#
# COMPACT_ATOMS: atom_id res chain seq x y z
N MET A 1 -0.37 5.20 5.66
CA MET A 1 -1.44 5.03 6.68
C MET A 1 -2.70 4.56 6.00
N HIS A 2 -3.16 3.35 6.35
CA HIS A 2 -4.41 2.77 5.84
C HIS A 2 -5.60 3.12 6.73
N TYR A 3 -6.73 3.41 6.09
CA TYR A 3 -8.02 3.65 6.75
C TYR A 3 -9.01 2.56 6.36
N TYR A 4 -9.74 2.06 7.35
CA TYR A 4 -10.72 1.00 7.18
C TYR A 4 -12.10 1.43 7.65
N ARG A 5 -13.12 0.88 7.02
CA ARG A 5 -14.52 0.94 7.46
C ARG A 5 -14.98 -0.48 7.76
N LEU A 6 -15.60 -0.66 8.93
CA LEU A 6 -16.29 -1.92 9.22
C LEU A 6 -17.67 -1.91 8.58
N VAL A 7 -17.93 -2.91 7.74
CA VAL A 7 -19.21 -3.09 7.05
C VAL A 7 -19.84 -4.37 7.55
N ARG A 8 -21.13 -4.32 7.91
CA ARG A 8 -21.88 -5.50 8.29
C ARG A 8 -22.14 -6.34 7.05
N VAL A 9 -21.83 -7.62 7.12
CA VAL A 9 -22.14 -8.58 6.06
C VAL A 9 -23.48 -9.22 6.38
N ASP A 10 -24.41 -9.17 5.43
CA ASP A 10 -25.70 -9.84 5.57
C ASP A 10 -25.52 -11.35 5.38
N GLY A 11 -26.03 -12.13 6.32
CA GLY A 11 -25.88 -13.59 6.33
C GLY A 11 -26.54 -14.22 7.56
N PRO A 12 -26.59 -15.56 7.64
CA PRO A 12 -27.21 -16.29 8.75
C PRO A 12 -26.51 -16.06 10.10
N GLN A 13 -25.25 -15.63 10.08
CA GLN A 13 -24.50 -15.22 11.27
C GLN A 13 -24.09 -13.75 11.16
N ARG A 14 -24.11 -13.03 12.29
CA ARG A 14 -23.62 -11.65 12.34
C ARG A 14 -22.11 -11.62 12.15
N SER A 15 -21.66 -11.07 11.02
CA SER A 15 -20.25 -10.89 10.71
C SER A 15 -19.98 -9.46 10.22
N TRP A 16 -18.73 -9.03 10.36
CA TRP A 16 -18.23 -7.73 9.93
C TRP A 16 -17.00 -7.94 9.06
N GLU A 17 -16.94 -7.22 7.94
CA GLU A 17 -15.77 -7.17 7.06
C GLU A 17 -15.12 -5.77 7.15
N ALA A 18 -13.79 -5.73 7.10
CA ALA A 18 -13.05 -4.47 7.02
C ALA A 18 -12.81 -4.11 5.55
N GLU A 19 -13.37 -2.98 5.13
CA GLU A 19 -13.18 -2.42 3.79
C GLU A 19 -12.12 -1.31 3.86
N THR A 20 -11.07 -1.41 3.04
CA THR A 20 -10.10 -0.31 2.88
C THR A 20 -10.79 0.87 2.20
N THR A 21 -10.61 2.07 2.75
CA THR A 21 -11.28 3.29 2.23
C THR A 21 -10.31 4.33 1.69
N THR A 22 -9.11 4.40 2.25
CA THR A 22 -8.09 5.39 1.92
C THR A 22 -6.73 4.84 2.35
N TYR A 23 -5.66 5.18 1.63
CA TYR A 23 -4.29 4.96 2.12
C TYR A 23 -3.27 5.95 1.54
N PHE A 24 -2.17 6.11 2.26
CA PHE A 24 -1.04 6.99 1.94
C PHE A 24 0.24 6.39 2.52
N ASP A 25 0.86 5.46 1.81
CA ASP A 25 1.99 4.69 2.33
C ASP A 25 3.22 4.96 1.48
N SER A 26 4.32 5.38 2.11
CA SER A 26 5.59 5.67 1.45
C SER A 26 6.70 4.78 1.98
N LEU A 27 7.63 4.43 1.09
CA LEU A 27 8.94 3.91 1.43
C LEU A 27 9.96 4.99 1.11
N ASP A 28 10.71 5.41 2.13
CA ASP A 28 11.70 6.47 2.04
C ASP A 28 13.12 5.89 2.20
N ASP A 29 14.11 6.54 1.61
CA ASP A 29 15.51 6.19 1.85
C ASP A 29 16.02 6.70 3.21
N ALA A 30 17.28 6.42 3.54
CA ALA A 30 17.91 6.84 4.79
C ALA A 30 17.96 8.38 4.98
N ASP A 31 17.85 9.14 3.89
CA ASP A 31 17.81 10.61 3.90
C ASP A 31 16.36 11.14 3.91
N GLN A 32 15.37 10.28 4.15
CA GLN A 32 13.93 10.60 4.09
C GLN A 32 13.46 11.09 2.71
N ARG A 33 14.11 10.64 1.63
CA ARG A 33 13.63 10.90 0.27
C ARG A 33 12.72 9.75 -0.14
N GLU A 34 11.48 10.10 -0.48
CA GLU A 34 10.48 9.16 -1.01
C GLU A 34 11.04 8.38 -2.21
N ILE A 35 11.03 7.05 -2.11
CA ILE A 35 11.37 6.13 -3.20
C ILE A 35 10.10 5.81 -3.96
N VAL A 36 9.10 5.25 -3.28
CA VAL A 36 7.80 4.90 -3.85
C VAL A 36 6.72 5.23 -2.84
N ALA A 37 5.62 5.78 -3.32
CA ALA A 37 4.44 6.03 -2.50
C ALA A 37 3.18 5.49 -3.17
N PHE A 38 2.31 4.90 -2.37
CA PHE A 38 1.02 4.34 -2.78
C PHE A 38 -0.09 5.19 -2.19
N HIS A 39 -0.93 5.72 -3.06
CA HIS A 39 -2.00 6.63 -2.70
C HIS A 39 -3.34 6.09 -3.19
N TRP A 40 -4.32 6.16 -2.31
CA TRP A 40 -5.71 6.04 -2.70
C TRP A 40 -6.58 6.93 -1.81
N ARG A 41 -7.31 7.83 -2.45
CA ARG A 41 -8.25 8.75 -1.81
C ARG A 41 -9.47 8.96 -2.73
N PRO A 42 -10.60 8.28 -2.47
CA PRO A 42 -11.78 8.40 -3.33
C PRO A 42 -12.58 9.71 -3.08
N ASP A 43 -12.05 10.67 -2.32
CA ASP A 43 -12.75 11.92 -2.02
C ASP A 43 -12.74 12.88 -3.22
N ARG A 44 -13.85 13.59 -3.44
CA ARG A 44 -14.09 14.56 -4.53
C ARG A 44 -13.11 15.76 -4.57
N ARG A 45 -12.09 15.79 -3.70
CA ARG A 45 -11.09 16.86 -3.61
C ARG A 45 -9.86 16.59 -4.49
N SER A 46 -9.73 15.39 -5.05
CA SER A 46 -8.67 15.00 -5.98
C SER A 46 -9.25 14.73 -7.37
N PRO A 47 -8.57 15.13 -8.48
CA PRO A 47 -8.95 14.74 -9.83
C PRO A 47 -8.70 13.24 -10.11
N LEU A 48 -7.91 12.57 -9.27
CA LEU A 48 -7.61 11.16 -9.37
C LEU A 48 -8.15 10.41 -8.15
N THR A 49 -9.07 9.48 -8.39
CA THR A 49 -9.80 8.75 -7.35
C THR A 49 -9.44 7.27 -7.31
N GLU A 50 -8.74 6.80 -8.33
CA GLU A 50 -8.25 5.45 -8.48
C GLU A 50 -6.94 5.26 -7.70
N PRO A 51 -6.71 4.09 -7.12
CA PRO A 51 -5.42 3.70 -6.57
C PRO A 51 -4.25 3.87 -7.55
N HIS A 52 -3.18 4.52 -7.09
CA HIS A 52 -1.99 4.77 -7.89
C HIS A 52 -0.74 4.84 -7.03
N LEU A 53 0.41 4.76 -7.69
CA LEU A 53 1.71 5.03 -7.08
C LEU A 53 2.42 6.23 -7.70
N HIS A 54 3.34 6.78 -6.93
CA HIS A 54 4.35 7.74 -7.35
C HIS A 54 5.75 7.15 -7.17
N LEU A 55 6.68 7.59 -8.01
CA LEU A 55 8.11 7.35 -7.83
C LEU A 55 8.75 8.67 -7.41
N GLY A 56 9.18 8.75 -6.15
CA GLY A 56 9.81 9.95 -5.63
C GLY A 56 11.28 10.09 -6.05
N PRO A 57 11.95 11.19 -5.67
CA PRO A 57 13.36 11.43 -6.00
C PRO A 57 14.31 10.33 -5.50
N GLY A 58 13.95 9.63 -4.43
CA GLY A 58 14.71 8.50 -3.88
C GLY A 58 14.79 7.31 -4.83
N ALA A 59 13.85 7.15 -5.77
CA ALA A 59 13.88 6.08 -6.77
C ALA A 59 14.99 6.24 -7.82
N ARG A 60 15.52 7.46 -8.00
CA ARG A 60 16.62 7.78 -8.94
C ARG A 60 16.36 7.28 -10.37
N VAL A 61 15.09 7.28 -10.79
CA VAL A 61 14.71 6.92 -12.16
C VAL A 61 15.14 8.01 -13.14
N GLY A 62 15.76 7.62 -14.25
CA GLY A 62 16.33 8.55 -15.24
C GLY A 62 15.29 9.29 -16.10
N TYR A 63 14.00 9.17 -15.81
CA TYR A 63 12.93 9.81 -16.56
C TYR A 63 12.11 10.72 -15.64
N GLU A 64 12.46 12.02 -15.65
CA GLU A 64 11.94 13.04 -14.73
C GLU A 64 10.40 13.09 -14.66
N ARG A 65 9.72 12.80 -15.77
CA ARG A 65 8.25 12.83 -15.83
C ARG A 65 7.60 11.79 -14.91
N LEU A 66 8.29 10.72 -14.55
CA LEU A 66 7.75 9.71 -13.62
C LEU A 66 7.51 10.26 -12.22
N HIS A 67 8.26 11.28 -11.79
CA HIS A 67 8.04 11.91 -10.48
C HIS A 67 6.67 12.58 -10.33
N ARG A 68 6.01 12.89 -11.45
CA ARG A 68 4.66 13.48 -11.46
C ARG A 68 3.60 12.51 -12.00
N ALA A 69 4.01 11.32 -12.42
CA ALA A 69 3.10 10.33 -12.93
C ALA A 69 2.31 9.71 -11.77
N HIS A 70 1.03 9.44 -12.03
CA HIS A 70 0.20 8.63 -11.15
C HIS A 70 0.06 7.28 -11.85
N ILE A 71 0.87 6.31 -11.45
CA ILE A 71 0.95 5.01 -12.11
C ILE A 71 -0.15 4.11 -11.50
N PRO A 72 -1.13 3.60 -12.28
CA PRO A 72 -2.23 2.82 -11.71
C PRO A 72 -1.75 1.50 -11.09
N THR A 73 -2.29 1.15 -9.92
CA THR A 73 -1.91 -0.08 -9.19
C THR A 73 -3.09 -1.02 -8.88
N GLY A 74 -4.30 -0.50 -8.79
CA GLY A 74 -5.38 -1.16 -8.05
C GLY A 74 -5.20 -1.02 -6.54
N GLN A 75 -6.18 -1.45 -5.76
CA GLN A 75 -6.08 -1.39 -4.29
C GLN A 75 -4.99 -2.34 -3.81
N ILE A 76 -4.20 -1.86 -2.85
CA ILE A 76 -3.20 -2.67 -2.15
C ILE A 76 -3.44 -2.63 -0.65
N THR A 77 -2.84 -3.59 0.05
CA THR A 77 -2.80 -3.67 1.50
C THR A 77 -1.47 -3.12 2.03
N ILE A 78 -1.41 -2.81 3.33
CA ILE A 78 -0.12 -2.47 3.97
C ILE A 78 0.88 -3.63 3.87
N GLN A 79 0.37 -4.87 3.86
CA GLN A 79 1.20 -6.06 3.72
C GLN A 79 1.90 -6.09 2.36
N ASP A 80 1.22 -5.70 1.27
CA ASP A 80 1.83 -5.65 -0.06
C ASP A 80 3.03 -4.68 -0.08
N VAL A 81 2.92 -3.53 0.60
CA VAL A 81 4.01 -2.55 0.72
C VAL A 81 5.19 -3.12 1.52
N LEU A 82 4.91 -3.81 2.63
CA LEU A 82 5.95 -4.44 3.45
C LEU A 82 6.65 -5.58 2.71
N LEU A 83 5.89 -6.40 1.98
CA LEU A 83 6.45 -7.49 1.18
C LEU A 83 7.31 -6.97 0.04
N LEU A 84 6.92 -5.86 -0.62
CA LEU A 84 7.76 -5.17 -1.60
C LEU A 84 9.10 -4.76 -0.96
N ALA A 85 9.07 -4.14 0.22
CA ALA A 85 10.28 -3.72 0.91
C ALA A 85 11.20 -4.91 1.21
N ILE A 86 10.65 -6.01 1.72
CA ILE A 86 11.42 -7.19 2.19
C ILE A 86 11.92 -8.08 1.05
N ASN A 87 11.10 -8.29 0.01
CA ASN A 87 11.40 -9.25 -1.05
C ASN A 87 12.09 -8.61 -2.24
N ASP A 88 11.69 -7.40 -2.64
CA ASP A 88 12.16 -6.77 -3.87
C ASP A 88 13.20 -5.68 -3.61
N LEU A 89 13.10 -4.98 -2.48
CA LEU A 89 14.03 -3.91 -2.11
C LEU A 89 15.14 -4.37 -1.14
N GLY A 90 15.08 -5.61 -0.67
CA GLY A 90 16.10 -6.20 0.20
C GLY A 90 16.18 -5.58 1.59
N VAL A 91 15.08 -5.01 2.09
CA VAL A 91 15.01 -4.50 3.46
C VAL A 91 14.98 -5.67 4.45
N ASP A 92 15.88 -5.63 5.43
CA ASP A 92 15.89 -6.60 6.52
C ASP A 92 14.82 -6.22 7.57
N PRO A 93 13.85 -7.12 7.85
CA PRO A 93 12.89 -6.87 8.90
C PRO A 93 13.58 -6.87 10.28
N LEU A 94 13.00 -6.11 11.22
CA LEU A 94 13.49 -6.05 12.61
C LEU A 94 13.22 -7.33 13.41
N ILE A 95 12.29 -8.15 12.91
CA ILE A 95 11.97 -9.48 13.42
C ILE A 95 12.56 -10.53 12.49
N ASP A 96 12.51 -11.80 12.89
CA ASP A 96 12.96 -12.86 12.00
C ASP A 96 12.15 -12.88 10.69
N ARG A 97 12.84 -13.17 9.59
CA ARG A 97 12.27 -13.08 8.24
C ARG A 97 11.11 -14.05 8.04
N GLU A 98 11.18 -15.24 8.65
CA GLU A 98 10.11 -16.23 8.52
C GLU A 98 8.82 -15.70 9.15
N THR A 99 8.89 -15.18 10.38
CA THR A 99 7.75 -14.53 11.06
C THR A 99 7.26 -13.30 10.29
N ALA A 100 8.14 -12.48 9.73
CA ALA A 100 7.75 -11.33 8.92
C ALA A 100 6.92 -11.72 7.68
N LEU A 101 7.17 -12.91 7.13
CA LEU A 101 6.49 -13.43 5.94
C LEU A 101 5.25 -14.29 6.27
N GLN A 102 5.06 -14.68 7.52
CA GLN A 102 3.86 -15.39 7.99
C GLN A 102 2.66 -14.44 8.08
N THR A 103 2.06 -14.09 6.95
CA THR A 103 0.79 -13.33 6.91
C THR A 103 -0.14 -13.81 5.80
N ARG A 104 -0.39 -15.13 5.76
CA ARG A 104 -1.60 -15.70 5.14
C ARG A 104 -2.09 -16.88 5.95
N THR A 105 -3.15 -16.67 6.71
CA THR A 105 -4.17 -17.71 6.89
C THR A 105 -5.53 -17.01 6.94
N GLU A 106 -6.46 -17.46 6.10
CA GLU A 106 -7.90 -17.11 6.06
C GLU A 106 -8.22 -15.73 5.42
N THR A 107 -9.08 -15.51 4.41
CA THR A 107 -10.10 -16.25 3.64
C THR A 107 -10.39 -15.35 2.40
N ARG A 108 -10.57 -15.83 1.16
CA ARG A 108 -11.88 -16.19 0.57
C ARG A 108 -11.69 -17.03 -0.70
N ALA A 109 -12.30 -18.22 -0.69
CA ALA A 109 -12.77 -18.94 -1.86
C ALA A 109 -14.11 -18.36 -2.35
#